data_AF-A0A957L5N4-F1
#
_entry.id   AF-A0A957L5N4-F1
#
_cell.length_a   1.000
_cell.length_b   1.000
_cell.length_c   1.000
_cell.angle_alpha   90.00
_cell.angle_beta   90.00
_cell.angle_gamma   90.00
#
_symmetry.space_group_name_H-M   'P 1'
#
loop_
_entity.id
_entity.type
_entity.pdbx_description
1 polymer ?
#
loop_
_entity_poly.entity_id
_entity_poly.type
_entity_poly.pdbx_seq_one_letter_code
_entity_poly.pdbx_strand_id
1 'polypeptide(L)'
;ILAQADRDIGLCVDYGNAAKTADKYGTMAQLLPHGTSVHAKPDMPNDQIDTADLNRCLELTQAAGFSGPLILIVGETDKEWERAMALKEEIAVSY
;
A
#
# COMPACT_ATOMS: atom_id res chain seq x y z
N ILE A 1 -19.03 -6.67 5.62
CA ILE A 1 -18.27 -7.08 6.81
C ILE A 1 -18.07 -5.91 7.75
N LEU A 2 -17.34 -4.84 7.38
CA LEU A 2 -17.13 -3.67 8.26
C LEU A 2 -18.44 -3.08 8.79
N ALA A 3 -19.44 -2.85 7.92
CA ALA A 3 -20.75 -2.32 8.31
C ALA A 3 -21.60 -3.25 9.21
N GLN A 4 -21.18 -4.50 9.44
CA GLN A 4 -21.87 -5.45 10.30
C GLN A 4 -21.21 -5.56 11.68
N ALA A 5 -20.13 -4.82 11.93
CA ALA A 5 -19.44 -4.85 13.21
C ALA A 5 -20.15 -3.97 14.24
N ASP A 6 -20.34 -4.50 15.46
CA ASP A 6 -20.94 -3.75 16.59
C ASP A 6 -19.96 -2.76 17.26
N ARG A 7 -18.77 -2.58 16.69
CA ARG A 7 -17.73 -1.66 17.14
C ARG A 7 -16.99 -1.09 15.94
N ASP A 8 -16.25 -0.01 16.18
CA ASP A 8 -15.39 0.55 15.15
C ASP A 8 -14.24 -0.42 14.83
N ILE A 9 -14.12 -0.80 13.56
CA ILE A 9 -13.09 -1.70 13.04
C ILE A 9 -12.44 -1.00 11.86
N GLY A 10 -11.14 -0.74 11.99
CA GLY A 10 -10.34 -0.19 10.91
C GLY A 10 -9.97 -1.24 9.86
N LEU A 11 -9.89 -0.80 8.60
CA LEU A 11 -9.38 -1.63 7.51
C LEU A 11 -7.90 -1.36 7.28
N CYS A 12 -7.11 -2.44 7.18
CA CYS A 12 -5.76 -2.35 6.62
C CYS A 12 -5.85 -2.55 5.10
N VAL A 13 -5.53 -1.52 4.34
CA VAL A 13 -5.49 -1.59 2.87
C VAL A 13 -4.10 -2.02 2.43
N ASP A 14 -3.98 -3.04 1.59
CA ASP A 14 -2.68 -3.62 1.23
C ASP A 14 -2.49 -3.63 -0.29
N TYR A 15 -1.47 -2.88 -0.75
CA TYR A 15 -1.19 -2.72 -2.19
C TYR A 15 -0.92 -4.06 -2.87
N GLY A 16 -0.17 -4.94 -2.21
CA GLY A 16 0.22 -6.24 -2.76
C GLY A 16 -0.94 -7.24 -2.77
N ASN A 17 -1.86 -7.18 -1.81
CA ASN A 17 -3.07 -8.00 -1.85
C ASN A 17 -4.09 -7.48 -2.87
N ALA A 18 -4.22 -6.16 -3.04
CA ALA A 18 -5.04 -5.60 -4.10
C ALA A 18 -4.56 -6.02 -5.50
N ALA A 19 -3.25 -6.22 -5.69
CA ALA A 19 -2.68 -6.73 -6.95
C ALA A 19 -3.16 -8.14 -7.33
N LYS A 20 -3.75 -8.90 -6.40
CA LYS A 20 -4.32 -10.24 -6.67
C LYS A 20 -5.74 -10.18 -7.23
N THR A 21 -6.36 -9.01 -7.28
CA THR A 21 -7.68 -8.84 -7.90
C THR A 21 -7.54 -8.55 -9.40
N ALA A 22 -8.64 -8.63 -10.15
CA ALA A 22 -8.65 -8.31 -11.58
C ALA A 22 -8.42 -6.82 -11.86
N ASP A 23 -8.72 -5.95 -10.90
CA ASP A 23 -8.53 -4.50 -10.99
C ASP A 23 -7.99 -3.98 -9.65
N LYS A 24 -6.67 -3.96 -9.54
CA LYS A 24 -5.95 -3.48 -8.37
C LYS A 24 -6.38 -2.06 -7.98
N TYR A 25 -6.36 -1.14 -8.93
CA TYR A 25 -6.58 0.29 -8.66
C TYR A 25 -8.05 0.58 -8.32
N GLY A 26 -8.99 -0.06 -9.02
CA GLY A 26 -10.41 0.01 -8.66
C GLY A 26 -10.70 -0.61 -7.30
N THR A 27 -10.01 -1.69 -6.94
CA THR A 27 -10.07 -2.27 -5.59
C THR A 27 -9.54 -1.29 -4.54
N MET A 28 -8.34 -0.73 -4.76
CA MET A 28 -7.74 0.27 -3.89
C MET A 28 -8.67 1.47 -3.65
N ALA A 29 -9.24 2.03 -4.73
CA ALA A 29 -10.16 3.17 -4.65
C ALA A 29 -11.41 2.89 -3.81
N GLN A 30 -11.89 1.63 -3.76
CA GLN A 30 -13.02 1.23 -2.93
C GLN A 30 -12.63 1.02 -1.45
N LEU A 31 -11.40 0.55 -1.19
CA LEU A 31 -10.96 0.20 0.16
C LEU A 31 -10.39 1.41 0.93
N LEU A 32 -9.66 2.31 0.27
CA LEU A 32 -8.97 3.44 0.89
C LEU A 32 -9.86 4.37 1.74
N PRO A 33 -11.11 4.70 1.35
CA PRO A 33 -12.01 5.50 2.18
C PRO A 33 -12.36 4.88 3.55
N HIS A 34 -12.14 3.58 3.70
CA HIS A 34 -12.35 2.83 4.95
C HIS A 34 -11.03 2.47 5.65
N GLY A 35 -9.90 2.84 5.07
CA GLY A 35 -8.57 2.49 5.54
C GLY A 35 -8.17 3.25 6.80
N THR A 36 -7.66 2.54 7.80
CA THR A 36 -7.02 3.12 8.99
C THR A 36 -5.51 2.92 9.00
N SER A 37 -5.02 1.98 8.19
CA SER A 37 -3.60 1.76 7.92
C SER A 37 -3.43 1.26 6.50
N VAL A 38 -2.24 1.46 5.94
CA VAL A 38 -1.89 0.96 4.60
C VAL A 38 -0.62 0.14 4.69
N HIS A 39 -0.62 -1.04 4.09
CA HIS A 39 0.60 -1.76 3.75
C HIS A 39 1.07 -1.29 2.37
N ALA A 40 2.13 -0.48 2.37
CA ALA A 40 2.87 -0.08 1.17
C ALA A 40 3.75 -1.26 0.75
N LYS A 41 3.17 -2.14 -0.07
CA LYS A 41 3.81 -3.34 -0.62
C LYS A 41 3.83 -3.26 -2.14
N PRO A 42 4.76 -2.51 -2.75
CA PRO A 42 4.90 -2.51 -4.20
C PRO A 42 5.40 -3.87 -4.68
N ASP A 43 5.22 -4.14 -5.97
CA ASP A 43 5.94 -5.24 -6.59
C ASP A 43 7.43 -4.89 -6.69
N MET A 44 8.29 -5.91 -6.55
CA MET A 44 9.74 -5.74 -6.58
C MET A 44 10.43 -6.78 -7.49
N PRO A 45 10.13 -6.77 -8.81
CA PRO A 45 10.76 -7.70 -9.74
C PRO A 45 12.28 -7.47 -9.77
N ASN A 46 13.05 -8.55 -9.64
CA ASN A 46 14.52 -8.52 -9.66
C ASN A 46 15.15 -7.56 -8.64
N ASP A 47 14.61 -7.48 -7.42
CA ASP A 47 15.07 -6.55 -6.35
C ASP A 47 14.86 -5.05 -6.67
N GLN A 48 14.11 -4.69 -7.71
CA GLN A 48 13.85 -3.31 -8.08
C GLN A 48 12.41 -2.92 -7.81
N ILE A 49 12.18 -1.77 -7.21
CA ILE A 49 10.85 -1.23 -6.96
C ILE A 49 10.17 -0.92 -8.29
N ASP A 50 8.95 -1.42 -8.51
CA ASP A 50 8.09 -0.89 -9.57
C ASP A 50 7.58 0.49 -9.17
N THR A 51 8.37 1.52 -9.48
CA THR A 51 8.06 2.93 -9.17
C THR A 51 6.74 3.38 -9.80
N ALA A 52 6.39 2.89 -11.00
CA ALA A 52 5.17 3.32 -11.68
C ALA A 52 3.92 2.83 -10.92
N ASP A 53 3.93 1.56 -10.52
CA ASP A 53 2.88 0.98 -9.69
C ASP A 53 2.82 1.63 -8.29
N LEU A 54 3.98 1.81 -7.64
CA LEU A 54 4.06 2.43 -6.33
C LEU A 54 3.48 3.85 -6.34
N ASN A 55 3.91 4.69 -7.29
CA ASN A 55 3.43 6.07 -7.42
C ASN A 55 1.93 6.10 -7.66
N ARG A 56 1.41 5.19 -8.49
CA ARG A 56 -0.03 5.11 -8.73
C ARG A 56 -0.82 4.75 -7.46
N CYS A 57 -0.28 3.84 -6.64
CA CYS A 57 -0.88 3.51 -5.35
C CYS A 57 -0.83 4.68 -4.37
N LEU A 58 0.30 5.41 -4.30
CA LEU A 58 0.45 6.61 -3.46
C LEU A 58 -0.51 7.74 -3.88
N GLU A 59 -0.66 7.99 -5.17
CA GLU A 59 -1.62 8.96 -5.72
C GLU A 59 -3.05 8.63 -5.28
N LEU A 60 -3.47 7.37 -5.37
CA LEU A 60 -4.80 6.95 -4.93
C LEU A 60 -4.97 7.11 -3.43
N THR A 61 -3.95 6.75 -2.64
CA THR A 61 -3.95 6.93 -1.18
C THR A 61 -4.09 8.41 -0.80
N GLN A 62 -3.35 9.29 -1.46
CA GLN A 62 -3.44 10.73 -1.26
C GLN A 62 -4.80 11.29 -1.72
N ALA A 63 -5.29 10.88 -2.89
CA ALA A 63 -6.58 11.31 -3.44
C ALA A 63 -7.77 10.88 -2.57
N ALA A 64 -7.64 9.76 -1.85
CA ALA A 64 -8.62 9.31 -0.86
C ALA A 64 -8.59 10.12 0.45
N GLY A 65 -7.65 11.07 0.61
CA GLY A 65 -7.46 11.86 1.83
C GLY A 65 -6.92 11.04 3.00
N PHE A 66 -6.28 9.90 2.72
CA PHE A 66 -5.74 9.04 3.77
C PHE A 66 -4.58 9.72 4.51
N SER A 67 -4.64 9.72 5.84
CA SER A 67 -3.64 10.35 6.72
C SER A 67 -3.13 9.42 7.83
N GLY A 68 -3.44 8.12 7.72
CA GLY A 68 -2.97 7.10 8.64
C GLY A 68 -1.54 6.61 8.34
N PRO A 69 -1.05 5.61 9.07
CA PRO A 69 0.28 5.06 8.85
C PRO A 69 0.40 4.30 7.52
N LEU A 70 1.45 4.62 6.77
CA LEU A 70 1.99 3.78 5.69
C LEU A 70 3.04 2.84 6.29
N ILE A 71 2.78 1.54 6.25
CA ILE A 71 3.67 0.49 6.76
C ILE A 71 4.38 -0.12 5.56
N LEU A 72 5.71 -0.07 5.56
CA LEU A 72 6.54 -0.56 4.47
C LEU A 72 6.66 -2.09 4.54
N ILE A 73 6.28 -2.79 3.48
CA ILE A 73 6.40 -4.25 3.39
C ILE A 73 7.25 -4.62 2.18
N VAL A 74 8.37 -5.30 2.42
CA VAL A 74 9.38 -5.59 1.39
C VAL A 74 9.43 -7.07 0.96
N GLY A 75 8.49 -7.87 1.46
CA GLY A 75 8.43 -9.31 1.20
C GLY A 75 9.56 -10.10 1.88
N GLU A 76 9.61 -11.40 1.61
CA GLU A 76 10.68 -12.28 2.09
C GLU A 76 11.95 -12.05 1.25
N THR A 77 13.06 -11.73 1.89
CA THR A 77 14.37 -11.52 1.26
C THR A 77 15.48 -11.57 2.32
N ASP A 78 16.73 -11.83 1.92
CA ASP A 78 17.89 -11.67 2.81
C ASP A 78 18.36 -10.20 2.89
N LYS A 79 17.75 -9.30 2.11
CA LYS A 79 18.08 -7.87 1.99
C LYS A 79 16.97 -6.96 2.54
N GLU A 80 16.32 -7.37 3.62
CA GLU A 80 15.11 -6.70 4.14
C GLU A 80 15.38 -5.21 4.43
N TRP A 81 16.53 -4.91 5.01
CA TRP A 81 16.91 -3.55 5.38
C TRP A 81 17.19 -2.68 4.16
N GLU A 82 17.95 -3.17 3.19
CA GLU A 82 18.25 -2.44 1.96
C GLU A 82 16.97 -2.14 1.19
N ARG A 83 16.06 -3.12 1.06
CA ARG A 83 14.77 -2.90 0.42
C ARG A 83 13.90 -1.91 1.19
N ALA A 84 13.87 -1.98 2.52
CA ALA A 84 13.06 -1.09 3.33
C ALA A 84 13.55 0.36 3.24
N MET A 85 14.87 0.55 3.20
CA MET A 85 15.49 1.86 3.01
C MET A 85 15.23 2.41 1.60
N ALA A 86 15.42 1.60 0.56
CA ALA A 86 15.12 2.00 -0.82
C ALA A 86 13.64 2.38 -0.99
N LEU A 87 12.72 1.60 -0.41
CA LEU A 87 11.29 1.89 -0.46
C LEU A 87 10.93 3.18 0.29
N LYS A 88 11.56 3.40 1.46
CA LYS A 88 11.38 4.65 2.21
C LYS A 88 11.85 5.86 1.40
N GLU A 89 13.02 5.76 0.76
CA GLU A 89 13.57 6.83 -0.08
C GLU A 89 12.66 7.13 -1.27
N GLU A 90 12.17 6.09 -1.95
CA GLU A 90 11.25 6.22 -3.07
C GLU A 90 9.92 6.88 -2.67
N ILE A 91 9.33 6.49 -1.53
CA ILE A 91 8.10 7.13 -1.05
C ILE A 91 8.35 8.60 -0.70
N ALA A 92 9.50 8.93 -0.11
CA ALA A 92 9.81 10.31 0.30
C ALA A 92 9.95 11.29 -0.86
N VAL A 93 10.21 10.81 -2.09
CA VAL A 93 10.24 11.65 -3.30
C VAL A 93 8.88 11.76 -3.99
N SER A 94 7.95 10.85 -3.69
CA SER A 94 6.65 10.71 -4.37
C SER A 94 5.43 11.11 -3.54
N TYR A 95 5.57 11.31 -2.22
CA TYR A 95 4.47 11.50 -1.26
C TYR A 95 4.62 12.76 -0.39
#